data_AF-A0A6H2DLM7-F1
#
_entry.id   AF-A0A6H2DLM7-F1
#
_cell.length_a   1.000
_cell.length_b   1.000
_cell.length_c   1.000
_cell.angle_alpha   90.00
_cell.angle_beta   90.00
_cell.angle_gamma   90.00
#
_symmetry.space_group_name_H-M   'P 1'
#
loop_
_entity.id
_entity.type
_entity.pdbx_description
1 polymer ?
#
loop_
_entity_poly.entity_id
_entity_poly.type
_entity_poly.pdbx_seq_one_letter_code
_entity_poly.pdbx_strand_id
1 'polypeptide(L)'
;MASIAHNRNAKRRPVNLTIREDILSDARALKLNTSKAAEAGIKAAIIEEREKQWLAENQKSIAAHNQRVEESGPLLVPEWADNIGLN
;
A
#
# COMPACT_ATOMS: atom_id res chain seq x y z
N MET A 1 0.63 -15.59 -3.97
CA MET A 1 1.03 -14.16 -3.92
C MET A 1 2.33 -14.04 -3.14
N ALA A 2 3.47 -14.00 -3.82
CA ALA A 2 4.77 -14.01 -3.16
C ALA A 2 4.95 -12.78 -2.27
N SER A 3 5.07 -12.98 -0.96
CA SER A 3 5.49 -11.95 -0.02
C SER A 3 6.94 -11.60 -0.32
N ILE A 4 7.15 -10.50 -1.04
CA ILE A 4 8.48 -9.89 -1.18
C ILE A 4 8.70 -9.06 0.07
N ALA A 5 8.97 -9.74 1.19
CA ALA A 5 9.58 -9.11 2.34
C ALA A 5 10.86 -8.44 1.84
N HIS A 6 10.87 -7.11 1.76
CA HIS A 6 12.06 -6.38 1.36
C HIS A 6 13.17 -6.76 2.34
N ASN A 7 14.22 -7.40 1.82
CA ASN A 7 15.35 -7.80 2.63
C ASN A 7 15.92 -6.55 3.29
N ARG A 8 15.79 -6.45 4.62
CA ARG A 8 16.25 -5.30 5.40
C ARG A 8 17.77 -5.08 5.31
N ASN A 9 18.51 -6.11 4.86
CA ASN A 9 19.96 -6.08 4.61
C ASN A 9 20.33 -6.00 3.12
N ALA A 10 19.39 -5.69 2.22
CA ALA A 10 19.73 -5.50 0.81
C ALA A 10 20.70 -4.32 0.66
N LYS A 11 21.81 -4.55 -0.04
CA LYS A 11 22.81 -3.52 -0.32
C LYS A 11 22.17 -2.44 -1.20
N ARG A 12 22.32 -1.17 -0.80
CA ARG A 12 21.91 -0.04 -1.65
C ARG A 12 22.78 -0.01 -2.90
N ARG A 13 22.13 0.01 -4.06
CA ARG A 13 22.81 0.23 -5.34
C ARG A 13 22.67 1.71 -5.72
N PRO A 14 23.75 2.42 -6.07
CA PRO A 14 23.63 3.76 -6.63
C PRO A 14 22.91 3.69 -7.98
N VAL A 15 21.92 4.56 -8.17
CA VAL A 15 21.11 4.67 -9.39
C VAL A 15 21.12 6.12 -9.83
N ASN A 16 21.28 6.36 -11.13
CA ASN A 16 21.15 7.68 -11.72
C ASN A 16 19.67 7.97 -11.98
N LEU A 17 19.17 9.06 -11.43
CA LEU A 17 17.77 9.47 -11.50
C LEU A 17 17.70 10.92 -11.97
N THR A 18 16.72 11.25 -12.81
CA THR A 18 16.46 12.64 -13.20
C THR A 18 15.40 13.22 -12.26
N ILE A 19 15.75 14.32 -11.58
CA ILE A 19 14.85 15.06 -10.70
C ILE A 19 14.90 16.53 -11.14
N ARG A 20 13.79 17.26 -11.02
CA ARG A 20 13.75 18.69 -11.33
C ARG A 20 14.74 19.47 -10.46
N GLU A 21 15.38 20.48 -11.06
CA GLU A 21 16.43 21.25 -10.42
C GLU A 21 15.92 22.09 -9.24
N ASP A 22 14.70 22.61 -9.31
CA ASP A 22 14.09 23.39 -8.24
C ASP A 22 13.88 22.54 -6.97
N ILE A 23 13.36 21.33 -7.13
CA ILE A 23 13.18 20.37 -6.04
C ILE A 23 14.53 19.99 -5.41
N LEU A 24 15.57 19.76 -6.23
CA LEU A 24 16.91 19.45 -5.74
C LEU A 24 17.53 20.63 -5.00
N SER A 25 17.32 21.85 -5.49
CA SER A 25 17.81 23.08 -4.87
C SER A 25 17.18 23.29 -3.50
N ASP A 26 15.85 23.14 -3.40
CA ASP A 26 15.12 23.25 -2.13
C ASP A 26 15.57 22.17 -1.13
N ALA A 27 15.70 20.92 -1.59
CA ALA A 27 16.16 19.82 -0.74
C ALA A 27 17.58 20.05 -0.21
N ARG A 28 18.48 20.63 -1.02
CA ARG A 28 19.84 20.99 -0.61
C ARG A 28 19.83 22.14 0.41
N ALA A 29 19.02 23.18 0.17
CA ALA A 29 18.87 24.31 1.08
C ALA A 29 18.38 23.85 2.47
N LEU A 30 17.46 22.88 2.49
CA LEU A 30 16.92 22.25 3.69
C LEU A 30 17.80 21.12 4.26
N LYS A 31 18.95 20.83 3.65
CA LYS A 31 19.89 19.77 4.06
C LYS A 31 19.23 18.38 4.15
N LEU A 32 18.26 18.09 3.29
CA LEU A 32 17.56 16.82 3.26
C LEU A 32 18.44 15.71 2.68
N ASN A 33 18.26 14.48 3.18
CA ASN A 33 18.86 13.30 2.58
C ASN A 33 18.02 12.87 1.37
N THR A 34 18.38 13.38 0.20
CA THR A 34 17.66 13.16 -1.08
C THR A 34 17.55 11.68 -1.45
N SER A 35 18.60 10.89 -1.21
CA SER A 35 18.58 9.43 -1.46
C SER A 35 17.54 8.73 -0.58
N LYS A 36 17.47 9.06 0.71
CA LYS A 36 16.47 8.50 1.62
C LYS A 36 15.06 8.93 1.26
N ALA A 37 14.86 10.18 0.85
CA ALA A 37 13.57 10.69 0.41
C ALA A 37 13.09 10.00 -0.87
N ALA A 38 13.99 9.83 -1.86
CA ALA A 38 13.70 9.09 -3.08
C ALA A 38 13.34 7.62 -2.79
N GLU A 39 14.08 6.95 -1.92
CA GLU A 39 13.79 5.57 -1.51
C GLU A 39 12.39 5.46 -0.86
N ALA A 40 12.02 6.41 0.00
CA ALA A 40 10.69 6.44 0.62
C ALA A 40 9.58 6.67 -0.41
N GLY A 41 9.75 7.60 -1.34
CA GLY A 41 8.79 7.87 -2.41
C GLY A 41 8.58 6.67 -3.33
N ILE A 42 9.66 5.98 -3.73
CA ILE A 42 9.58 4.76 -4.54
C ILE A 42 8.83 3.65 -3.79
N LYS A 43 9.10 3.46 -2.49
CA LYS A 43 8.37 2.47 -1.68
C LYS A 43 6.88 2.76 -1.63
N ALA A 44 6.50 4.01 -1.41
CA ALA A 44 5.09 4.42 -1.38
C ALA A 44 4.40 4.14 -2.73
N ALA A 45 5.03 4.53 -3.84
CA ALA A 45 4.49 4.28 -5.18
C ALA A 45 4.34 2.78 -5.49
N ILE A 46 5.29 1.94 -5.06
CA ILE A 46 5.20 0.48 -5.21
C ILE A 46 4.01 -0.09 -4.43
N ILE A 47 3.78 0.37 -3.20
CA ILE A 47 2.66 -0.10 -2.37
C ILE A 47 1.34 0.28 -3.03
N GLU A 48 1.19 1.56 -3.41
CA GLU A 48 -0.02 2.07 -4.06
C GLU A 48 -0.36 1.29 -5.33
N GLU A 49 0.62 1.05 -6.19
CA GLU A 49 0.40 0.33 -7.45
C GLU A 49 0.02 -1.14 -7.23
N ARG A 50 0.60 -1.77 -6.20
CA ARG A 50 0.25 -3.14 -5.83
C ARG A 50 -1.15 -3.24 -5.25
N GLU A 51 -1.56 -2.26 -4.44
CA GLU A 51 -2.93 -2.20 -3.91
C GLU A 51 -3.94 -2.10 -5.06
N LYS A 52 -3.68 -1.24 -6.06
CA LYS A 52 -4.50 -1.13 -7.26
C LYS A 52 -4.58 -2.45 -8.03
N GLN A 53 -3.43 -3.10 -8.26
CA GLN A 53 -3.38 -4.40 -8.93
C GLN A 53 -4.16 -5.47 -8.16
N TRP A 54 -3.95 -5.55 -6.85
CA TRP A 54 -4.66 -6.50 -6.01
C TRP A 54 -6.18 -6.28 -6.04
N LEU A 55 -6.64 -5.04 -5.95
CA LEU A 55 -8.06 -4.71 -6.04
C LEU A 55 -8.65 -5.12 -7.39
N ALA A 56 -7.94 -4.84 -8.49
CA ALA A 56 -8.39 -5.22 -9.82
C ALA A 56 -8.47 -6.75 -9.99
N GLU A 57 -7.45 -7.49 -9.52
CA GLU A 57 -7.41 -8.95 -9.58
C GLU A 57 -8.50 -9.60 -8.72
N ASN A 58 -8.79 -9.03 -7.56
CA ASN A 58 -9.69 -9.63 -6.57
C ASN A 58 -11.12 -9.08 -6.63
N GLN A 59 -11.44 -8.17 -7.55
CA GLN A 59 -12.75 -7.53 -7.65
C GLN A 59 -13.91 -8.54 -7.69
N LYS A 60 -13.78 -9.62 -8.48
CA LYS A 60 -14.79 -10.68 -8.56
C LYS A 60 -14.92 -11.47 -7.27
N SER A 61 -13.80 -11.82 -6.64
CA SER A 61 -13.78 -12.56 -5.37
C SER A 61 -14.36 -11.73 -4.23
N ILE A 62 -14.06 -10.43 -4.20
CA ILE A 62 -14.62 -9.48 -3.24
C ILE A 62 -16.14 -9.37 -3.45
N ALA A 63 -16.60 -9.20 -4.69
CA ALA A 63 -18.03 -9.12 -5.00
C ALA A 63 -18.78 -10.39 -4.58
N ALA A 64 -18.26 -11.58 -4.92
CA ALA A 64 -18.85 -12.85 -4.53
C ALA A 64 -18.86 -13.04 -3.00
N HIS A 65 -17.80 -12.63 -2.31
CA HIS A 65 -17.75 -12.65 -0.86
C HIS A 65 -18.81 -11.73 -0.24
N ASN A 66 -18.93 -10.51 -0.74
CA ASN A 66 -19.91 -9.52 -0.26
C ASN A 66 -21.33 -10.03 -0.47
N GLN A 67 -21.64 -10.57 -1.65
CA GLN A 67 -22.95 -11.17 -1.94
C GLN A 67 -23.27 -12.30 -0.95
N ARG A 68 -22.33 -13.22 -0.71
CA ARG A 68 -22.54 -14.30 0.28
C ARG A 68 -22.82 -13.76 1.68
N VAL A 69 -22.10 -12.72 2.11
CA VAL A 69 -22.31 -12.08 3.42
C VAL A 69 -23.66 -11.38 3.50
N GLU A 70 -24.13 -10.76 2.43
CA GLU A 70 -25.46 -10.15 2.36
C GLU A 70 -26.57 -11.21 2.43
N GLU A 71 -26.38 -12.36 1.78
CA GLU A 71 -27.37 -13.45 1.76
C GLU A 71 -27.41 -14.25 3.07
N SER A 72 -26.25 -14.54 3.68
CA SER A 72 -26.13 -15.48 4.81
C SER A 72 -25.68 -14.84 6.12
N GLY A 73 -25.38 -13.54 6.11
CA GLY A 73 -24.73 -12.86 7.21
C GLY A 73 -23.25 -13.23 7.37
N PRO A 74 -22.58 -12.64 8.37
CA PRO A 74 -21.22 -13.03 8.75
C PRO A 74 -21.21 -14.44 9.38
N LEU A 75 -20.10 -15.16 9.23
CA LEU A 75 -19.94 -16.50 9.80
C LEU A 75 -20.01 -16.51 11.35
N LEU A 76 -19.56 -15.42 11.96
CA LEU A 76 -19.59 -15.20 13.39
C LEU A 76 -20.14 -13.80 13.63
N VAL A 77 -21.16 -13.71 14.46
CA VAL A 77 -21.60 -12.44 15.05
C VAL A 77 -20.80 -12.27 16.34
N PRO A 78 -19.91 -11.27 16.43
CA PRO A 78 -19.18 -11.04 17.67
C PRO A 78 -20.10 -10.41 18.72
N GLU A 79 -19.88 -10.72 20.00
CA GLU A 79 -20.65 -10.21 21.16
C GLU A 79 -20.82 -8.67 21.18
N TRP A 80 -19.89 -7.93 20.58
CA TRP A 80 -19.98 -6.46 20.48
C TRP A 80 -20.88 -5.96 19.34
N ALA A 81 -21.31 -6.84 18.42
CA ALA A 81 -22.19 -6.50 17.30
C ALA A 81 -23.68 -6.52 17.67
N ASP A 82 -24.07 -7.18 18.76
CA ASP A 82 -25.48 -7.30 19.19
C ASP A 82 -26.12 -5.95 19.59
N ASN A 83 -25.32 -4.91 19.84
CA ASN A 83 -25.80 -3.57 20.21
C ASN A 83 -25.80 -2.55 19.06
N ILE A 84 -25.37 -2.94 17.86
CA ILE A 84 -25.38 -2.09 16.66
C ILE A 84 -26.51 -2.62 15.79
N GLY A 85 -27.70 -2.03 15.88
CA GLY A 85 -28.93 -2.50 15.23
C GLY A 85 -28.90 -2.51 13.69
N LEU A 86 -28.03 -3.33 13.11
CA LEU A 86 -27.96 -3.69 11.70
C LEU A 86 -28.79 -4.96 11.52
N ASN A 87 -30.10 -4.76 11.39
CA ASN A 87 -30.99 -5.67 10.67
C ASN A 87 -31.02 -5.26 9.20
#